data_AF-A0A1P8U4K9-F1
#
_entry.id   AF-A0A1P8U4K9-F1
#
_cell.length_a   1.000
_cell.length_b   1.000
_cell.length_c   1.000
_cell.angle_alpha   90.00
_cell.angle_beta   90.00
_cell.angle_gamma   90.00
#
_symmetry.space_group_name_H-M   'P 1'
#
loop_
_entity.id
_entity.type
_entity.pdbx_description
1 polymer ?
#
loop_
_entity_poly.entity_id
_entity_poly.type
_entity_poly.pdbx_seq_one_letter_code
_entity_poly.pdbx_strand_id
1 'polypeptide(L)'
;MSRQLLSRSDDLRRLVDEGYEVQFPSNMLTLSVPYVNSGGQVARGRLVSTLESAGDRTANPVADHTVFFIGASGSADDLPCDASGQPLTALMHQQGAVEIGAGLIASCGFSHKPPTGYPDYYEKMTTYAAILLAEVHHVDPDVRVETFAPLAAEDGESVHRYFDSATSRARIGAVADKVKGHRVGLIGLGGTGAYILDAVSKTHAAEIHLYDGDVYRPHNAFRAPGATTLEELAEAPTKVDHHQRTYSAMHRGIVAHPDNITEGNIEQLRDMDFVFIAIDSGPHKRMIIEYLFRFGVPFVDTGMGIDQVGSALGGLIRTSRLDPATDTMDWADANLSFTDSDDPYEQNIQVVELNMLNAAHAVIAWKKHIGFYRDYGNEISSNYTLDGNKLMNDSRDDAH
;
A
#
# COMPACT_ATOMS: atom_id res chain seq x y z
N MET A 1 -15.19 8.69 -9.27
CA MET A 1 -16.56 8.24 -8.84
C MET A 1 -16.70 6.72 -8.80
N SER A 2 -16.26 6.00 -9.84
CA SER A 2 -16.44 4.55 -9.98
C SER A 2 -15.65 3.70 -8.95
N ARG A 3 -14.53 4.19 -8.41
CA ARG A 3 -13.78 3.48 -7.36
C ARG A 3 -14.26 3.69 -5.94
N GLN A 4 -14.90 4.82 -5.65
CA GLN A 4 -15.65 4.94 -4.38
C GLN A 4 -16.78 3.91 -4.36
N LEU A 5 -17.49 3.77 -5.49
CA LEU A 5 -18.44 2.67 -5.72
C LEU A 5 -17.79 1.30 -5.54
N LEU A 6 -16.61 1.03 -6.14
CA LEU A 6 -15.85 -0.21 -5.89
C LEU A 6 -15.64 -0.46 -4.39
N SER A 7 -15.04 0.50 -3.67
CA SER A 7 -14.72 0.36 -2.25
C SER A 7 -15.94 0.12 -1.35
N ARG A 8 -17.12 0.60 -1.76
CA ARG A 8 -18.36 0.56 -0.99
C ARG A 8 -19.33 -0.54 -1.43
N SER A 9 -19.10 -1.16 -2.59
CA SER A 9 -19.98 -2.20 -3.13
C SER A 9 -19.28 -3.56 -3.01
N ASP A 10 -19.92 -4.50 -2.29
CA ASP A 10 -19.32 -5.81 -1.98
C ASP A 10 -19.17 -6.68 -3.23
N ASP A 11 -20.10 -6.58 -4.17
CA ASP A 11 -20.11 -7.23 -5.48
C ASP A 11 -18.89 -6.84 -6.34
N LEU A 12 -18.63 -5.54 -6.49
CA LEU A 12 -17.48 -5.06 -7.27
C LEU A 12 -16.15 -5.42 -6.60
N ARG A 13 -16.06 -5.32 -5.26
CA ARG A 13 -14.87 -5.76 -4.52
C ARG A 13 -14.59 -7.24 -4.71
N ARG A 14 -15.64 -8.06 -4.68
CA ARG A 14 -15.53 -9.51 -4.86
C ARG A 14 -14.93 -9.86 -6.23
N LEU A 15 -15.29 -9.15 -7.30
CA LEU A 15 -14.65 -9.33 -8.62
C LEU A 15 -13.13 -9.10 -8.55
N VAL A 16 -12.68 -8.00 -7.95
CA VAL A 16 -11.24 -7.70 -7.83
C VAL A 16 -10.55 -8.71 -6.91
N ASP A 17 -11.15 -9.01 -5.77
CA ASP A 17 -10.58 -9.89 -4.76
C ASP A 17 -10.44 -11.33 -5.25
N GLU A 18 -11.34 -11.80 -6.12
CA GLU A 18 -11.27 -13.13 -6.76
C GLU A 18 -10.35 -13.18 -8.00
N GLY A 19 -9.79 -12.05 -8.45
CA GLY A 19 -8.77 -12.02 -9.51
C GLY A 19 -9.30 -11.68 -10.91
N TYR A 20 -10.54 -11.21 -11.02
CA TYR A 20 -11.08 -10.70 -12.29
C TYR A 20 -10.43 -9.37 -12.66
N GLU A 21 -9.95 -9.26 -13.90
CA GLU A 21 -9.42 -8.01 -14.42
C GLU A 21 -10.57 -7.10 -14.86
N VAL A 22 -10.86 -6.12 -14.00
CA VAL A 22 -11.91 -5.13 -14.22
C VAL A 22 -11.33 -3.73 -14.47
N GLN A 23 -12.07 -2.91 -15.21
CA GLN A 23 -11.78 -1.48 -15.33
C GLN A 23 -13.07 -0.69 -15.24
N PHE A 24 -12.95 0.58 -14.88
CA PHE A 24 -14.10 1.45 -14.63
C PHE A 24 -14.08 2.73 -15.48
N PRO A 25 -14.12 2.64 -16.83
CA PRO A 25 -14.17 3.82 -17.69
C PRO A 25 -15.50 4.55 -17.50
N SER A 26 -15.43 5.80 -17.02
CA SER A 26 -16.62 6.60 -16.70
C SER A 26 -17.54 5.88 -15.68
N ASN A 27 -18.80 5.63 -16.04
CA ASN A 27 -19.81 4.92 -15.26
C ASN A 27 -20.03 3.48 -15.74
N MET A 28 -19.04 2.86 -16.38
CA MET A 28 -19.13 1.48 -16.85
C MET A 28 -18.21 0.55 -16.04
N LEU A 29 -18.59 -0.71 -15.97
CA LEU A 29 -17.78 -1.83 -15.52
C LEU A 29 -17.37 -2.64 -16.75
N THR A 30 -16.06 -2.79 -16.96
CA THR A 30 -15.52 -3.73 -17.95
C THR A 30 -14.89 -4.92 -17.25
N LEU A 31 -15.00 -6.12 -17.82
CA LEU A 31 -14.37 -7.34 -17.34
C LEU A 31 -13.69 -8.07 -18.49
N SER A 32 -12.37 -8.32 -18.36
CA SER A 32 -11.58 -9.07 -19.35
C SER A 32 -12.00 -10.53 -19.38
N VAL A 33 -12.43 -11.03 -20.54
CA VAL A 33 -12.93 -12.40 -20.70
C VAL A 33 -12.23 -13.13 -21.84
N PRO A 34 -11.90 -14.43 -21.68
CA PRO A 34 -11.55 -15.27 -22.81
C PRO A 34 -12.79 -15.57 -23.67
N TYR A 35 -12.59 -15.73 -24.97
CA TYR A 35 -13.63 -16.13 -25.90
C TYR A 35 -13.01 -16.84 -27.12
N VAL A 36 -13.81 -17.60 -27.86
CA VAL A 36 -13.39 -18.18 -29.15
C VAL A 36 -13.74 -17.20 -30.27
N ASN A 37 -12.78 -16.83 -31.11
CA ASN A 37 -13.00 -15.93 -32.24
C ASN A 37 -13.50 -16.68 -33.49
N SER A 38 -13.78 -15.96 -34.58
CA SER A 38 -14.24 -16.55 -35.86
C SER A 38 -13.22 -17.49 -36.52
N GLY A 39 -11.96 -17.45 -36.09
CA GLY A 39 -10.92 -18.40 -36.51
C GLY A 39 -10.86 -19.68 -35.69
N GLY A 40 -11.75 -19.86 -34.69
CA GLY A 40 -11.72 -20.99 -33.76
C GLY A 40 -10.58 -20.91 -32.75
N GLN A 41 -9.99 -19.72 -32.53
CA GLN A 41 -8.87 -19.51 -31.64
C GLN A 41 -9.33 -18.81 -30.35
N VAL A 42 -8.70 -19.16 -29.23
CA VAL A 42 -8.92 -18.45 -27.97
C VAL A 42 -8.27 -17.07 -28.03
N ALA A 43 -9.06 -16.03 -27.80
CA ALA A 43 -8.63 -14.64 -27.66
C ALA A 43 -9.19 -14.04 -26.35
N ARG A 44 -8.80 -12.80 -26.01
CA ARG A 44 -9.37 -12.07 -24.86
C ARG A 44 -10.05 -10.78 -25.30
N GLY A 45 -11.33 -10.67 -24.98
CA GLY A 45 -12.16 -9.50 -25.19
C GLY A 45 -12.57 -8.89 -23.86
N ARG A 46 -13.58 -8.02 -23.88
CA ARG A 46 -14.16 -7.43 -22.67
C ARG A 46 -15.68 -7.46 -22.70
N LEU A 47 -16.27 -7.86 -21.58
CA LEU A 47 -17.67 -7.58 -21.28
C LEU A 47 -17.78 -6.17 -20.71
N VAL A 48 -18.85 -5.46 -21.07
CA VAL A 48 -19.11 -4.08 -20.63
C VAL A 48 -20.54 -3.98 -20.11
N SER A 49 -20.70 -3.44 -18.90
CA SER A 49 -22.00 -3.13 -18.30
C SER A 49 -22.01 -1.71 -17.79
N THR A 50 -23.11 -0.98 -18.00
CA THR A 50 -23.36 0.28 -17.30
C THR A 50 -23.53 0.02 -15.80
N LEU A 51 -22.91 0.86 -14.96
CA LEU A 51 -23.10 0.86 -13.50
C LEU A 51 -24.23 1.81 -13.13
N GLU A 52 -25.25 1.28 -12.48
CA GLU A 52 -26.30 2.03 -11.80
C GLU A 52 -25.93 2.16 -10.33
N SER A 53 -26.13 3.35 -9.77
CA SER A 53 -25.79 3.66 -8.38
C SER A 53 -27.05 3.89 -7.54
N ALA A 54 -27.04 3.37 -6.33
CA ALA A 54 -27.98 3.67 -5.26
C ALA A 54 -27.23 4.42 -4.15
N GLY A 55 -27.16 5.73 -4.28
CA GLY A 55 -26.30 6.56 -3.43
C GLY A 55 -24.83 6.34 -3.76
N ASP A 56 -24.08 5.78 -2.83
CA ASP A 56 -22.64 5.53 -2.95
C ASP A 56 -22.29 4.04 -3.16
N ARG A 57 -23.28 3.19 -3.45
CA ARG A 57 -23.15 1.76 -3.73
C ARG A 57 -23.81 1.40 -5.06
N THR A 58 -23.52 0.21 -5.59
CA THR A 58 -24.24 -0.34 -6.75
C THR A 58 -25.74 -0.48 -6.45
N ALA A 59 -26.57 -0.18 -7.45
CA ALA A 59 -28.00 -0.41 -7.37
C ALA A 59 -28.29 -1.91 -7.56
N ASN A 60 -28.74 -2.54 -6.48
CA ASN A 60 -29.07 -3.96 -6.44
C ASN A 60 -30.56 -4.16 -6.09
N PRO A 61 -31.28 -5.09 -6.75
CA PRO A 61 -30.84 -5.94 -7.85
C PRO A 61 -30.62 -5.15 -9.15
N VAL A 62 -29.81 -5.69 -10.06
CA VAL A 62 -29.48 -5.02 -11.32
C VAL A 62 -30.71 -5.02 -12.24
N ALA A 63 -31.17 -3.82 -12.63
CA ALA A 63 -32.36 -3.66 -13.46
C ALA A 63 -32.10 -4.04 -14.94
N ASP A 64 -31.01 -3.52 -15.50
CA ASP A 64 -30.56 -3.86 -16.84
C ASP A 64 -29.70 -5.13 -16.82
N HIS A 65 -30.20 -6.19 -17.46
CA HIS A 65 -29.51 -7.47 -17.55
C HIS A 65 -28.59 -7.56 -18.78
N THR A 66 -28.62 -6.59 -19.69
CA THR A 66 -27.81 -6.62 -20.91
C THR A 66 -26.35 -6.26 -20.62
N VAL A 67 -25.46 -6.77 -21.45
CA VAL A 67 -24.04 -6.38 -21.49
C VAL A 67 -23.61 -6.20 -22.93
N PHE A 68 -22.57 -5.43 -23.17
CA PHE A 68 -21.93 -5.36 -24.48
C PHE A 68 -20.62 -6.14 -24.47
N PHE A 69 -20.16 -6.52 -25.66
CA PHE A 69 -18.91 -7.24 -25.85
C PHE A 69 -17.99 -6.51 -26.83
N ILE A 70 -16.71 -6.39 -26.46
CA ILE A 70 -15.65 -5.83 -27.28
C ILE A 70 -14.65 -6.95 -27.58
N GLY A 71 -14.48 -7.29 -28.87
CA GLY A 71 -13.51 -8.28 -29.34
C GLY A 71 -12.05 -7.80 -29.22
N ALA A 72 -11.10 -8.74 -29.22
CA ALA A 72 -9.68 -8.49 -29.03
C ALA A 72 -9.06 -7.57 -30.10
N SER A 73 -9.55 -7.64 -31.34
CA SER A 73 -9.07 -6.82 -32.45
C SER A 73 -9.62 -5.39 -32.45
N GLY A 74 -10.65 -5.11 -31.65
CA GLY A 74 -11.39 -3.84 -31.67
C GLY A 74 -12.25 -3.63 -32.93
N SER A 75 -12.30 -4.61 -33.84
CA SER A 75 -13.20 -4.57 -34.99
C SER A 75 -14.62 -4.94 -34.59
N ALA A 76 -15.61 -4.30 -35.23
CA ALA A 76 -17.02 -4.63 -35.05
C ALA A 76 -17.38 -6.05 -35.51
N ASP A 77 -16.55 -6.65 -36.37
CA ASP A 77 -16.73 -8.01 -36.89
C ASP A 77 -16.14 -9.09 -35.95
N ASP A 78 -15.44 -8.67 -34.90
CA ASP A 78 -14.82 -9.59 -33.94
C ASP A 78 -15.84 -10.00 -32.88
N LEU A 79 -16.55 -11.07 -33.21
CA LEU A 79 -17.64 -11.64 -32.44
C LEU A 79 -17.19 -12.90 -31.70
N PRO A 80 -17.78 -13.19 -30.52
CA PRO A 80 -17.57 -14.46 -29.86
C PRO A 80 -18.36 -15.57 -30.55
N CYS A 81 -17.66 -16.68 -30.71
CA CYS A 81 -18.11 -17.87 -31.40
C CYS A 81 -18.13 -19.09 -30.47
N ASP A 82 -18.79 -20.14 -30.94
CA ASP A 82 -18.65 -21.48 -30.41
C ASP A 82 -17.31 -22.12 -30.84
N ALA A 83 -17.04 -23.33 -30.34
CA ALA A 83 -15.81 -24.08 -30.68
C ALA A 83 -15.67 -24.43 -32.18
N SER A 84 -16.74 -24.29 -32.97
CA SER A 84 -16.73 -24.48 -34.43
C SER A 84 -16.53 -23.18 -35.23
N GLY A 85 -16.32 -22.05 -34.53
CA GLY A 85 -16.13 -20.73 -35.12
C GLY A 85 -17.43 -20.05 -35.55
N GLN A 86 -18.60 -20.57 -35.18
CA GLN A 86 -19.89 -19.94 -35.48
C GLN A 86 -20.26 -18.91 -34.41
N PRO A 87 -20.69 -17.68 -34.77
CA PRO A 87 -21.07 -16.67 -33.79
C PRO A 87 -22.18 -17.14 -32.85
N LEU A 88 -22.08 -16.76 -31.57
CA LEU A 88 -23.06 -17.07 -30.52
C LEU A 88 -24.35 -16.23 -30.65
N THR A 89 -25.01 -16.31 -31.81
CA THR A 89 -26.17 -15.49 -32.19
C THR A 89 -27.34 -15.59 -31.21
N ALA A 90 -27.53 -16.74 -30.56
CA ALA A 90 -28.58 -16.93 -29.55
C ALA A 90 -28.39 -16.08 -28.28
N LEU A 91 -27.15 -15.68 -27.97
CA LEU A 91 -26.83 -14.81 -26.84
C LEU A 91 -26.98 -13.32 -27.21
N MET A 92 -26.91 -12.99 -28.50
CA MET A 92 -26.84 -11.62 -29.01
C MET A 92 -28.24 -11.02 -29.21
N HIS A 93 -28.49 -9.86 -28.59
CA HIS A 93 -29.69 -9.06 -28.88
C HIS A 93 -29.41 -7.96 -29.92
N GLN A 94 -28.14 -7.63 -30.15
CA GLN A 94 -27.68 -6.65 -31.12
C GLN A 94 -26.33 -7.08 -31.71
N GLN A 95 -26.12 -6.87 -33.01
CA GLN A 95 -24.86 -7.10 -33.71
C GLN A 95 -24.41 -5.85 -34.46
N GLY A 96 -23.10 -5.70 -34.62
CA GLY A 96 -22.47 -4.56 -35.28
C GLY A 96 -22.01 -3.49 -34.28
N ALA A 97 -21.26 -2.52 -34.80
CA ALA A 97 -20.63 -1.47 -33.99
C ALA A 97 -21.66 -0.72 -33.13
N VAL A 98 -21.47 -0.74 -31.81
CA VAL A 98 -22.25 0.05 -30.85
C VAL A 98 -21.31 0.96 -30.08
N GLU A 99 -21.51 2.28 -30.20
CA GLU A 99 -20.79 3.25 -29.40
C GLU A 99 -21.41 3.35 -28.00
N ILE A 100 -20.69 2.89 -26.98
CA ILE A 100 -21.19 2.79 -25.58
C ILE A 100 -20.76 4.03 -24.76
N GLY A 101 -19.82 4.81 -25.29
CA GLY A 101 -19.26 5.99 -24.63
C GLY A 101 -17.84 5.75 -24.08
N ALA A 102 -17.20 6.81 -23.58
CA ALA A 102 -15.80 6.79 -23.13
C ALA A 102 -14.80 6.25 -24.18
N GLY A 103 -15.13 6.42 -25.47
CA GLY A 103 -14.33 5.90 -26.60
C GLY A 103 -14.45 4.39 -26.81
N LEU A 104 -15.37 3.69 -26.12
CA LEU A 104 -15.60 2.27 -26.29
C LEU A 104 -16.61 2.00 -27.41
N ILE A 105 -16.23 1.09 -28.31
CA ILE A 105 -17.08 0.57 -29.40
C ILE A 105 -17.18 -0.95 -29.22
N ALA A 106 -18.39 -1.45 -29.03
CA ALA A 106 -18.66 -2.89 -28.96
C ALA A 106 -18.97 -3.50 -30.32
N SER A 107 -18.63 -4.78 -30.45
CA SER A 107 -18.94 -5.62 -31.59
C SER A 107 -20.39 -6.10 -31.57
N CYS A 108 -20.95 -6.31 -30.38
CA CYS A 108 -22.31 -6.79 -30.17
C CYS A 108 -22.83 -6.54 -28.74
N GLY A 109 -24.14 -6.74 -28.56
CA GLY A 109 -24.82 -6.71 -27.27
C GLY A 109 -25.41 -8.08 -26.92
N PHE A 110 -25.28 -8.51 -25.67
CA PHE A 110 -25.84 -9.76 -25.14
C PHE A 110 -27.06 -9.54 -24.26
N SER A 111 -27.94 -10.53 -24.22
CA SER A 111 -29.11 -10.54 -23.34
C SER A 111 -29.35 -11.94 -22.80
N HIS A 112 -29.09 -12.11 -21.51
CA HIS A 112 -29.37 -13.34 -20.77
C HIS A 112 -30.01 -12.93 -19.45
N LYS A 113 -31.29 -13.23 -19.28
CA LYS A 113 -32.02 -12.91 -18.05
C LYS A 113 -32.36 -14.20 -17.31
N PRO A 114 -31.67 -14.52 -16.19
CA PRO A 114 -32.10 -15.59 -15.31
C PRO A 114 -33.51 -15.33 -14.78
N PRO A 115 -34.30 -16.37 -14.43
CA PRO A 115 -35.66 -16.21 -13.92
C PRO A 115 -35.76 -15.28 -12.70
N THR A 116 -34.74 -15.27 -11.84
CA THR A 116 -34.64 -14.42 -10.65
C THR A 116 -34.03 -13.04 -10.92
N GLY A 117 -33.58 -12.78 -12.15
CA GLY A 117 -32.70 -11.65 -12.46
C GLY A 117 -31.31 -11.80 -11.83
N TYR A 118 -30.51 -10.74 -11.93
CA TYR A 118 -29.19 -10.67 -11.31
C TYR A 118 -29.28 -9.93 -9.96
N PRO A 119 -28.88 -10.58 -8.84
CA PRO A 119 -28.92 -9.94 -7.54
C PRO A 119 -27.91 -8.79 -7.40
N ASP A 120 -26.78 -8.86 -8.12
CA ASP A 120 -25.74 -7.84 -8.13
C ASP A 120 -24.86 -7.92 -9.40
N TYR A 121 -23.87 -7.02 -9.51
CA TYR A 121 -22.96 -6.98 -10.65
C TYR A 121 -21.95 -8.13 -10.68
N TYR A 122 -21.64 -8.74 -9.53
CA TYR A 122 -20.76 -9.90 -9.49
C TYR A 122 -21.43 -11.06 -10.25
N GLU A 123 -22.65 -11.43 -9.84
CA GLU A 123 -23.40 -12.52 -10.47
C GLU A 123 -23.68 -12.26 -11.95
N LYS A 124 -23.99 -10.99 -12.30
CA LYS A 124 -24.17 -10.58 -13.70
C LYS A 124 -22.93 -10.87 -14.53
N MET A 125 -21.79 -10.32 -14.13
CA MET A 125 -20.58 -10.36 -14.95
C MET A 125 -19.95 -11.76 -14.98
N THR A 126 -19.95 -12.50 -13.87
CA THR A 126 -19.42 -13.87 -13.82
C THR A 126 -20.30 -14.85 -14.60
N THR A 127 -21.62 -14.66 -14.62
CA THR A 127 -22.53 -15.47 -15.47
C THR A 127 -22.19 -15.33 -16.94
N TYR A 128 -22.05 -14.09 -17.44
CA TYR A 128 -21.67 -13.87 -18.84
C TYR A 128 -20.27 -14.39 -19.17
N ALA A 129 -19.31 -14.21 -18.24
CA ALA A 129 -17.97 -14.76 -18.41
C ALA A 129 -17.99 -16.30 -18.48
N ALA A 130 -18.81 -16.96 -17.66
CA ALA A 130 -18.94 -18.42 -17.65
C ALA A 130 -19.55 -18.96 -18.95
N ILE A 131 -20.51 -18.25 -19.56
CA ILE A 131 -21.08 -18.62 -20.86
C ILE A 131 -19.99 -18.65 -21.94
N LEU A 132 -19.16 -17.60 -22.01
CA LEU A 132 -18.06 -17.55 -22.98
C LEU A 132 -16.95 -18.57 -22.67
N LEU A 133 -16.66 -18.78 -21.37
CA LEU A 133 -15.66 -19.74 -20.93
C LEU A 133 -16.04 -21.19 -21.30
N ALA A 134 -17.32 -21.54 -21.31
CA ALA A 134 -17.78 -22.87 -21.71
C ALA A 134 -17.36 -23.20 -23.15
N GLU A 135 -17.50 -22.25 -24.07
CA GLU A 135 -17.04 -22.42 -25.46
C GLU A 135 -15.52 -22.47 -25.55
N VAL A 136 -14.82 -21.67 -24.74
CA VAL A 136 -13.36 -21.70 -24.65
C VAL A 136 -12.86 -23.05 -24.17
N HIS A 137 -13.49 -23.66 -23.17
CA HIS A 137 -13.08 -24.96 -22.61
C HIS A 137 -13.26 -26.14 -23.56
N HIS A 138 -14.08 -25.98 -24.61
CA HIS A 138 -14.10 -26.93 -25.72
C HIS A 138 -12.84 -26.87 -26.59
N VAL A 139 -12.11 -25.74 -26.57
CA VAL A 139 -10.85 -25.53 -27.30
C VAL A 139 -9.63 -25.74 -26.38
N ASP A 140 -9.64 -25.16 -25.19
CA ASP A 140 -8.58 -25.23 -24.19
C ASP A 140 -9.16 -25.21 -22.75
N PRO A 141 -9.13 -26.34 -22.01
CA PRO A 141 -9.71 -26.46 -20.67
C PRO A 141 -8.91 -25.75 -19.56
N ASP A 142 -7.66 -25.34 -19.83
CA ASP A 142 -6.79 -24.72 -18.83
C ASP A 142 -6.95 -23.20 -18.76
N VAL A 143 -7.66 -22.61 -19.73
CA VAL A 143 -7.95 -21.16 -19.75
C VAL A 143 -8.83 -20.76 -18.56
N ARG A 144 -8.55 -19.57 -18.01
CA ARG A 144 -9.24 -18.97 -16.88
C ARG A 144 -9.68 -17.54 -17.21
N VAL A 145 -10.76 -17.10 -16.56
CA VAL A 145 -11.23 -15.71 -16.66
C VAL A 145 -10.34 -14.82 -15.78
N GLU A 146 -9.94 -15.31 -14.62
CA GLU A 146 -9.12 -14.60 -13.65
C GLU A 146 -7.68 -14.46 -14.17
N THR A 147 -7.17 -13.22 -14.24
CA THR A 147 -5.78 -12.93 -14.66
C THR A 147 -4.92 -12.41 -13.51
N PHE A 148 -5.54 -12.00 -12.40
CA PHE A 148 -4.87 -11.32 -11.29
C PHE A 148 -4.09 -10.07 -11.72
N ALA A 149 -4.48 -9.45 -12.84
CA ALA A 149 -3.86 -8.22 -13.31
C ALA A 149 -4.04 -7.10 -12.27
N PRO A 150 -2.98 -6.32 -11.97
CA PRO A 150 -3.06 -5.24 -10.99
C PRO A 150 -3.98 -4.12 -11.47
N LEU A 151 -4.86 -3.65 -10.58
CA LEU A 151 -5.74 -2.52 -10.85
C LEU A 151 -5.00 -1.20 -10.56
N ALA A 152 -4.36 -0.61 -11.57
CA ALA A 152 -3.68 0.69 -11.47
C ALA A 152 -4.61 1.76 -10.89
N ALA A 153 -4.15 2.65 -10.02
CA ALA A 153 -4.97 3.72 -9.43
C ALA A 153 -4.81 5.04 -10.18
N GLU A 154 -5.95 5.71 -10.42
CA GLU A 154 -5.99 7.03 -11.06
C GLU A 154 -5.38 8.10 -10.15
N ASP A 155 -4.79 9.12 -10.76
CA ASP A 155 -4.16 10.22 -10.04
C ASP A 155 -5.21 11.05 -9.28
N GLY A 156 -4.90 11.39 -8.03
CA GLY A 156 -5.79 12.16 -7.15
C GLY A 156 -6.85 11.33 -6.40
N GLU A 157 -7.06 10.06 -6.76
CA GLU A 157 -8.01 9.18 -6.05
C GLU A 157 -7.35 8.34 -4.94
N SER A 158 -6.04 8.06 -5.04
CA SER A 158 -5.31 7.22 -4.09
C SER A 158 -3.85 7.66 -3.96
N VAL A 159 -3.29 7.46 -2.76
CA VAL A 159 -1.84 7.61 -2.53
C VAL A 159 -1.06 6.47 -3.19
N HIS A 160 -1.64 5.27 -3.32
CA HIS A 160 -0.98 4.13 -3.97
C HIS A 160 -1.16 4.11 -5.49
N ARG A 161 -0.18 3.63 -6.24
CA ARG A 161 -0.20 3.47 -7.72
C ARG A 161 -1.10 2.35 -8.22
N TYR A 162 -1.50 1.45 -7.35
CA TYR A 162 -2.41 0.36 -7.64
C TYR A 162 -3.29 0.09 -6.42
N PHE A 163 -4.40 -0.58 -6.65
CA PHE A 163 -5.40 -0.87 -5.64
C PHE A 163 -4.85 -1.77 -4.52
N ASP A 164 -5.08 -1.36 -3.28
CA ASP A 164 -4.75 -2.13 -2.08
C ASP A 164 -5.81 -3.22 -1.84
N SER A 165 -5.66 -4.33 -2.56
CA SER A 165 -6.51 -5.52 -2.37
C SER A 165 -6.22 -6.25 -1.06
N ALA A 166 -5.06 -6.04 -0.42
CA ALA A 166 -4.74 -6.68 0.85
C ALA A 166 -5.66 -6.16 1.97
N THR A 167 -5.83 -4.84 2.06
CA THR A 167 -6.75 -4.22 3.02
C THR A 167 -8.21 -4.61 2.75
N SER A 168 -8.63 -4.66 1.47
CA SER A 168 -9.99 -5.09 1.09
C SER A 168 -10.25 -6.54 1.50
N ARG A 169 -9.38 -7.47 1.10
CA ARG A 169 -9.49 -8.91 1.40
C ARG A 169 -9.49 -9.19 2.90
N ALA A 170 -8.65 -8.50 3.66
CA ALA A 170 -8.60 -8.63 5.12
C ALA A 170 -9.79 -7.95 5.83
N ARG A 171 -10.60 -7.15 5.12
CA ARG A 171 -11.72 -6.38 5.66
C ARG A 171 -11.31 -5.43 6.80
N ILE A 172 -10.10 -4.88 6.71
CA ILE A 172 -9.54 -3.95 7.71
C ILE A 172 -9.57 -2.50 7.25
N GLY A 173 -10.31 -2.17 6.18
CA GLY A 173 -10.41 -0.83 5.60
C GLY A 173 -10.72 0.27 6.62
N ALA A 174 -11.70 0.05 7.51
CA ALA A 174 -12.05 1.02 8.55
C ALA A 174 -10.90 1.32 9.54
N VAL A 175 -10.00 0.35 9.77
CA VAL A 175 -8.83 0.54 10.63
C VAL A 175 -7.67 1.16 9.85
N ALA A 176 -7.47 0.75 8.59
CA ALA A 176 -6.48 1.34 7.68
C ALA A 176 -6.77 2.83 7.38
N ASP A 177 -8.05 3.21 7.33
CA ASP A 177 -8.51 4.58 7.13
C ASP A 177 -8.06 5.54 8.24
N LYS A 178 -7.69 5.04 9.43
CA LYS A 178 -7.16 5.87 10.53
C LYS A 178 -5.82 6.53 10.19
N VAL A 179 -5.10 6.02 9.19
CA VAL A 179 -3.84 6.58 8.71
C VAL A 179 -4.08 7.63 7.60
N LYS A 180 -5.27 7.67 6.99
CA LYS A 180 -5.54 8.57 5.86
C LYS A 180 -5.41 10.02 6.28
N GLY A 181 -4.77 10.80 5.41
CA GLY A 181 -4.55 12.23 5.65
C GLY A 181 -3.31 12.53 6.48
N HIS A 182 -2.72 11.54 7.17
CA HIS A 182 -1.54 11.79 8.01
C HIS A 182 -0.32 12.19 7.18
N ARG A 183 0.39 13.19 7.66
CA ARG A 183 1.73 13.61 7.23
C ARG A 183 2.75 13.12 8.24
N VAL A 184 3.70 12.31 7.80
CA VAL A 184 4.70 11.73 8.68
C VAL A 184 6.12 12.13 8.27
N GLY A 185 6.92 12.54 9.24
CA GLY A 185 8.35 12.83 9.05
C GLY A 185 9.22 11.65 9.48
N LEU A 186 10.17 11.24 8.64
CA LEU A 186 11.21 10.25 8.95
C LEU A 186 12.57 10.93 8.94
N ILE A 187 13.22 10.98 10.10
CA ILE A 187 14.54 11.57 10.28
C ILE A 187 15.56 10.44 10.42
N GLY A 188 16.50 10.37 9.48
CA GLY A 188 17.47 9.30 9.35
C GLY A 188 16.93 8.13 8.52
N LEU A 189 17.58 7.84 7.40
CA LEU A 189 17.33 6.71 6.51
C LEU A 189 18.50 5.73 6.51
N GLY A 190 19.09 5.50 7.69
CA GLY A 190 19.97 4.35 7.91
C GLY A 190 19.22 3.02 7.83
N GLY A 191 19.66 2.00 8.56
CA GLY A 191 19.00 0.69 8.53
C GLY A 191 17.56 0.74 9.04
N THR A 192 17.36 1.13 10.31
CA THR A 192 16.03 1.23 10.92
C THR A 192 15.10 2.17 10.14
N GLY A 193 15.56 3.39 9.83
CA GLY A 193 14.75 4.37 9.09
C GLY A 193 14.27 3.89 7.72
N ALA A 194 15.13 3.17 6.97
CA ALA A 194 14.75 2.58 5.69
C ALA A 194 13.66 1.50 5.85
N TYR A 195 13.71 0.68 6.90
CA TYR A 195 12.65 -0.30 7.19
C TYR A 195 11.36 0.35 7.73
N ILE A 196 11.44 1.49 8.43
CA ILE A 196 10.26 2.27 8.78
C ILE A 196 9.58 2.74 7.49
N LEU A 197 10.35 3.31 6.56
CA LEU A 197 9.82 3.74 5.26
C LEU A 197 9.20 2.58 4.48
N ASP A 198 9.83 1.40 4.51
CA ASP A 198 9.29 0.19 3.90
C ASP A 198 7.87 -0.12 4.40
N ALA A 199 7.66 -0.08 5.72
CA ALA A 199 6.37 -0.36 6.32
C ALA A 199 5.36 0.78 6.15
N VAL A 200 5.80 2.05 6.27
CA VAL A 200 4.94 3.24 6.20
C VAL A 200 4.45 3.50 4.77
N SER A 201 5.27 3.28 3.75
CA SER A 201 4.89 3.42 2.33
C SER A 201 3.75 2.49 1.89
N LYS A 202 3.53 1.38 2.62
CA LYS A 202 2.44 0.44 2.41
C LYS A 202 1.14 0.86 3.12
N THR A 203 1.13 1.99 3.81
CA THR A 203 -0.05 2.56 4.48
C THR A 203 -0.71 3.64 3.61
N HIS A 204 -1.88 4.12 4.04
CA HIS A 204 -2.61 5.20 3.36
C HIS A 204 -2.24 6.60 3.88
N ALA A 205 -1.03 6.77 4.43
CA ALA A 205 -0.52 8.08 4.85
C ALA A 205 -0.49 9.03 3.63
N ALA A 206 -0.87 10.29 3.82
CA ALA A 206 -0.95 11.24 2.71
C ALA A 206 0.45 11.63 2.20
N GLU A 207 1.35 11.99 3.12
CA GLU A 207 2.69 12.48 2.82
C GLU A 207 3.69 11.80 3.77
N ILE A 208 4.83 11.36 3.22
CA ILE A 208 5.92 10.70 3.94
C ILE A 208 7.19 11.46 3.61
N HIS A 209 7.64 12.30 4.54
CA HIS A 209 8.78 13.21 4.38
C HIS A 209 10.06 12.53 4.87
N LEU A 210 11.08 12.50 4.03
CA LEU A 210 12.35 11.83 4.28
C LEU A 210 13.45 12.85 4.52
N TYR A 211 14.13 12.81 5.66
CA TYR A 211 15.23 13.71 6.00
C TYR A 211 16.50 12.92 6.30
N ASP A 212 17.48 12.94 5.38
CA ASP A 212 18.81 12.36 5.57
C ASP A 212 19.79 13.02 4.58
N GLY A 213 20.90 13.57 5.09
CA GLY A 213 21.93 14.24 4.29
C GLY A 213 23.01 13.33 3.72
N ASP A 214 22.98 12.02 4.01
CA ASP A 214 24.04 11.10 3.60
C ASP A 214 23.85 10.57 2.18
N VAL A 215 24.96 10.10 1.61
CA VAL A 215 24.99 9.36 0.35
C VAL A 215 24.73 7.87 0.60
N TYR A 216 23.97 7.23 -0.28
CA TYR A 216 23.74 5.79 -0.26
C TYR A 216 24.98 5.04 -0.76
N ARG A 217 25.54 4.17 0.08
CA ARG A 217 26.78 3.42 -0.17
C ARG A 217 26.56 1.91 -0.10
N PRO A 218 27.51 1.09 -0.60
CA PRO A 218 27.37 -0.37 -0.60
C PRO A 218 27.05 -0.97 0.77
N HIS A 219 27.65 -0.45 1.86
CA HIS A 219 27.37 -0.95 3.20
C HIS A 219 25.94 -0.65 3.68
N ASN A 220 25.25 0.35 3.12
CA ASN A 220 23.85 0.62 3.43
C ASN A 220 22.94 -0.47 2.84
N ALA A 221 23.26 -0.96 1.63
CA ALA A 221 22.46 -1.98 0.95
C ALA A 221 22.37 -3.32 1.71
N PHE A 222 23.33 -3.64 2.57
CA PHE A 222 23.31 -4.86 3.40
C PHE A 222 22.42 -4.73 4.65
N ARG A 223 21.91 -3.54 4.95
CA ARG A 223 21.09 -3.27 6.14
C ARG A 223 19.82 -2.46 5.85
N ALA A 224 19.45 -2.34 4.58
CA ALA A 224 18.26 -1.65 4.09
C ALA A 224 17.34 -2.64 3.34
N PRO A 225 16.05 -2.32 3.16
CA PRO A 225 15.11 -3.18 2.44
C PRO A 225 15.46 -3.34 0.95
N GLY A 226 15.21 -4.54 0.43
CA GLY A 226 15.41 -4.85 -0.99
C GLY A 226 16.87 -5.05 -1.37
N ALA A 227 17.10 -5.34 -2.65
CA ALA A 227 18.44 -5.45 -3.21
C ALA A 227 18.71 -4.24 -4.11
N THR A 228 19.90 -3.65 -3.97
CA THR A 228 20.36 -2.56 -4.84
C THR A 228 21.31 -3.12 -5.90
N THR A 229 21.12 -2.73 -7.16
CA THR A 229 22.00 -3.12 -8.27
C THR A 229 23.36 -2.43 -8.18
N LEU A 230 24.37 -2.97 -8.86
CA LEU A 230 25.70 -2.35 -8.91
C LEU A 230 25.66 -0.99 -9.62
N GLU A 231 24.81 -0.88 -10.65
CA GLU A 231 24.59 0.33 -11.42
C GLU A 231 24.02 1.45 -10.55
N GLU A 232 22.99 1.16 -9.74
CA GLU A 232 22.42 2.13 -8.79
C GLU A 232 23.43 2.55 -7.70
N LEU A 233 24.27 1.62 -7.22
CA LEU A 233 25.32 1.96 -6.27
C LEU A 233 26.40 2.86 -6.89
N ALA A 234 26.71 2.66 -8.17
CA ALA A 234 27.69 3.46 -8.91
C ALA A 234 27.22 4.90 -9.15
N GLU A 235 25.90 5.15 -9.22
CA GLU A 235 25.33 6.50 -9.28
C GLU A 235 25.61 7.32 -8.02
N ALA A 236 25.88 6.67 -6.89
CA ALA A 236 26.09 7.32 -5.59
C ALA A 236 24.98 8.34 -5.22
N PRO A 237 23.68 7.97 -5.29
CA PRO A 237 22.59 8.89 -4.97
C PRO A 237 22.57 9.23 -3.48
N THR A 238 21.91 10.33 -3.10
CA THR A 238 21.57 10.55 -1.69
C THR A 238 20.67 9.41 -1.21
N LYS A 239 20.68 9.12 0.10
CA LYS A 239 19.80 8.07 0.66
C LYS A 239 18.33 8.39 0.40
N VAL A 240 17.93 9.65 0.57
CA VAL A 240 16.54 10.07 0.33
C VAL A 240 16.12 9.90 -1.12
N ASP A 241 16.99 10.22 -2.10
CA ASP A 241 16.66 10.06 -3.51
C ASP A 241 16.57 8.58 -3.91
N HIS A 242 17.49 7.75 -3.40
CA HIS A 242 17.45 6.30 -3.62
C HIS A 242 16.12 5.72 -3.11
N HIS A 243 15.76 6.01 -1.86
CA HIS A 243 14.55 5.49 -1.27
C HIS A 243 13.28 6.10 -1.88
N GLN A 244 13.27 7.39 -2.20
CA GLN A 244 12.14 8.01 -2.89
C GLN A 244 11.89 7.34 -4.23
N ARG A 245 12.92 7.11 -5.05
CA ARG A 245 12.80 6.44 -6.35
C ARG A 245 12.17 5.05 -6.20
N THR A 246 12.65 4.26 -5.24
CA THR A 246 12.15 2.92 -4.97
C THR A 246 10.69 2.91 -4.53
N TYR A 247 10.35 3.70 -3.50
CA TYR A 247 9.00 3.66 -2.92
C TYR A 247 7.97 4.46 -3.72
N SER A 248 8.39 5.38 -4.59
CA SER A 248 7.51 6.09 -5.52
C SER A 248 6.88 5.17 -6.56
N ALA A 249 7.41 3.95 -6.76
CA ALA A 249 6.77 2.93 -7.60
C ALA A 249 5.45 2.41 -6.99
N MET A 250 5.28 2.53 -5.67
CA MET A 250 4.06 2.13 -4.96
C MET A 250 3.26 3.33 -4.45
N HIS A 251 3.91 4.36 -3.91
CA HIS A 251 3.28 5.43 -3.14
C HIS A 251 3.62 6.82 -3.71
N ARG A 252 2.61 7.65 -3.97
CA ARG A 252 2.79 8.98 -4.59
C ARG A 252 3.31 10.05 -3.64
N GLY A 253 3.00 9.92 -2.34
CA GLY A 253 3.32 10.92 -1.33
C GLY A 253 4.72 10.84 -0.72
N ILE A 254 5.72 10.27 -1.40
CA ILE A 254 7.10 10.21 -0.87
C ILE A 254 7.84 11.51 -1.20
N VAL A 255 8.21 12.28 -0.18
CA VAL A 255 8.86 13.60 -0.33
C VAL A 255 10.29 13.53 0.21
N ALA A 256 11.28 13.70 -0.67
CA ALA A 256 12.70 13.66 -0.32
C ALA A 256 13.23 15.04 0.08
N HIS A 257 13.95 15.09 1.21
CA HIS A 257 14.70 16.25 1.68
C HIS A 257 16.16 15.83 1.92
N PRO A 258 17.11 16.17 1.01
CA PRO A 258 18.49 15.69 1.05
C PRO A 258 19.36 16.45 2.08
N ASP A 259 18.76 16.85 3.19
CA ASP A 259 19.37 17.61 4.26
C ASP A 259 19.05 16.96 5.61
N ASN A 260 20.03 16.96 6.50
CA ASN A 260 19.78 16.64 7.90
C ASN A 260 18.91 17.74 8.54
N ILE A 261 18.14 17.37 9.56
CA ILE A 261 17.40 18.35 10.36
C ILE A 261 18.37 19.19 11.19
N THR A 262 18.20 20.50 11.11
CA THR A 262 18.97 21.54 11.81
C THR A 262 18.01 22.62 12.32
N GLU A 263 18.49 23.55 13.15
CA GLU A 263 17.68 24.70 13.56
C GLU A 263 17.16 25.54 12.37
N GLY A 264 17.86 25.53 11.24
CA GLY A 264 17.48 26.28 10.04
C GLY A 264 16.28 25.69 9.28
N ASN A 265 15.96 24.41 9.48
CA ASN A 265 14.87 23.73 8.77
C ASN A 265 13.89 22.97 9.68
N ILE A 266 14.08 22.97 11.00
CA ILE A 266 13.25 22.26 11.99
C ILE A 266 11.76 22.62 11.91
N GLU A 267 11.44 23.86 11.49
CA GLU A 267 10.07 24.34 11.31
C GLU A 267 9.25 23.48 10.31
N GLN A 268 9.91 22.75 9.40
CA GLN A 268 9.23 21.82 8.49
C GLN A 268 8.52 20.66 9.23
N LEU A 269 8.92 20.37 10.47
CA LEU A 269 8.31 19.31 11.28
C LEU A 269 7.03 19.75 11.98
N ARG A 270 6.74 21.07 12.05
CA ARG A 270 5.61 21.62 12.80
C ARG A 270 4.25 21.10 12.33
N ASP A 271 4.11 20.92 11.02
CA ASP A 271 2.84 20.50 10.38
C ASP A 271 2.76 18.99 10.16
N MET A 272 3.67 18.20 10.78
CA MET A 272 3.61 16.74 10.75
C MET A 272 2.65 16.23 11.82
N ASP A 273 1.87 15.21 11.48
CA ASP A 273 1.00 14.52 12.44
C ASP A 273 1.77 13.53 13.32
N PHE A 274 2.93 13.04 12.84
CA PHE A 274 3.80 12.15 13.60
C PHE A 274 5.23 12.16 13.05
N VAL A 275 6.23 12.03 13.91
CA VAL A 275 7.65 11.96 13.49
C VAL A 275 8.34 10.68 13.97
N PHE A 276 9.13 10.07 13.09
CA PHE A 276 10.01 8.94 13.38
C PHE A 276 11.45 9.43 13.44
N ILE A 277 12.14 9.17 14.54
CA ILE A 277 13.53 9.54 14.77
C ILE A 277 14.38 8.26 14.76
N ALA A 278 15.20 8.11 13.73
CA ALA A 278 16.08 6.96 13.50
C ALA A 278 17.52 7.41 13.24
N ILE A 279 18.03 8.26 14.13
CA ILE A 279 19.40 8.77 14.13
C ILE A 279 20.13 8.41 15.43
N ASP A 280 21.44 8.28 15.32
CA ASP A 280 22.33 7.91 16.44
C ASP A 280 22.98 9.14 17.11
N SER A 281 22.95 10.33 16.48
CA SER A 281 23.58 11.53 17.07
C SER A 281 22.77 12.09 18.24
N GLY A 282 23.36 12.07 19.43
CA GLY A 282 22.75 12.51 20.68
C GLY A 282 22.38 14.00 20.69
N PRO A 283 23.31 14.94 20.43
CA PRO A 283 23.02 16.37 20.45
C PRO A 283 21.96 16.81 19.44
N HIS A 284 22.00 16.26 18.22
CA HIS A 284 21.00 16.56 17.19
C HIS A 284 19.63 16.00 17.57
N LYS A 285 19.59 14.77 18.11
CA LYS A 285 18.37 14.15 18.63
C LYS A 285 17.73 15.00 19.74
N ARG A 286 18.52 15.54 20.66
CA ARG A 286 18.02 16.42 21.73
C ARG A 286 17.32 17.64 21.15
N MET A 287 17.97 18.35 20.23
CA MET A 287 17.41 19.53 19.59
C MET A 287 16.06 19.21 18.93
N ILE A 288 16.01 18.13 18.13
CA ILE A 288 14.78 17.70 17.45
C ILE A 288 13.66 17.44 18.46
N ILE A 289 13.92 16.66 19.50
CA ILE A 289 12.90 16.30 20.50
C ILE A 289 12.39 17.54 21.23
N GLU A 290 13.26 18.47 21.64
CA GLU A 290 12.85 19.72 22.28
C GLU A 290 11.90 20.55 21.39
N TYR A 291 12.16 20.62 20.09
CA TYR A 291 11.26 21.31 19.16
C TYR A 291 9.94 20.55 18.94
N LEU A 292 9.95 19.23 18.85
CA LEU A 292 8.72 18.43 18.73
C LEU A 292 7.81 18.61 19.95
N PHE A 293 8.38 18.67 21.16
CA PHE A 293 7.64 19.04 22.36
C PHE A 293 7.04 20.45 22.27
N ARG A 294 7.80 21.44 21.78
CA ARG A 294 7.28 22.81 21.58
C ARG A 294 6.20 22.89 20.52
N PHE A 295 6.26 22.05 19.48
CA PHE A 295 5.28 22.01 18.40
C PHE A 295 4.04 21.20 18.76
N GLY A 296 4.10 20.37 19.81
CA GLY A 296 3.02 19.45 20.15
C GLY A 296 2.93 18.26 19.19
N VAL A 297 4.04 17.90 18.53
CA VAL A 297 4.06 16.84 17.52
C VAL A 297 4.48 15.51 18.17
N PRO A 298 3.63 14.48 18.15
CA PRO A 298 3.98 13.16 18.70
C PRO A 298 5.03 12.46 17.85
N PHE A 299 5.85 11.64 18.48
CA PHE A 299 6.97 10.99 17.80
C PHE A 299 7.36 9.65 18.40
N VAL A 300 8.20 8.92 17.67
CA VAL A 300 8.90 7.74 18.16
C VAL A 300 10.41 7.90 17.96
N ASP A 301 11.18 7.68 19.02
CA ASP A 301 12.63 7.51 18.98
C ASP A 301 12.97 6.03 18.91
N THR A 302 13.95 5.72 18.06
CA THR A 302 14.55 4.40 17.97
C THR A 302 16.00 4.46 18.42
N GLY A 303 16.42 3.43 19.17
CA GLY A 303 17.80 3.28 19.62
C GLY A 303 18.23 1.83 19.55
N MET A 304 19.51 1.62 19.31
CA MET A 304 20.11 0.29 19.31
C MET A 304 21.51 0.37 19.91
N GLY A 305 21.80 -0.51 20.86
CA GLY A 305 23.12 -0.66 21.45
C GLY A 305 23.57 -2.11 21.30
N ILE A 306 24.39 -2.39 20.29
CA ILE A 306 24.90 -3.72 19.97
C ILE A 306 26.37 -3.78 20.33
N ASP A 307 26.74 -4.80 21.09
CA ASP A 307 28.12 -5.09 21.46
C ASP A 307 28.56 -6.44 20.92
N GLN A 308 29.87 -6.62 20.80
CA GLN A 308 30.47 -7.88 20.41
C GLN A 308 31.30 -8.43 21.57
N VAL A 309 30.92 -9.61 22.06
CA VAL A 309 31.68 -10.35 23.07
C VAL A 309 32.22 -11.62 22.42
N GLY A 310 33.53 -11.63 22.15
CA GLY A 310 34.16 -12.70 21.39
C GLY A 310 33.66 -12.74 19.94
N SER A 311 33.05 -13.85 19.52
CA SER A 311 32.50 -14.02 18.16
C SER A 311 30.98 -13.93 18.09
N ALA A 312 30.33 -13.44 19.15
CA ALA A 312 28.87 -13.32 19.24
C ALA A 312 28.47 -11.87 19.52
N LEU A 313 27.28 -11.50 19.05
CA LEU A 313 26.69 -10.20 19.31
C LEU A 313 25.71 -10.29 20.48
N GLY A 314 25.78 -9.30 21.37
CA GLY A 314 24.80 -8.99 22.39
C GLY A 314 24.12 -7.67 22.08
N GLY A 315 23.23 -7.23 22.96
CA GLY A 315 22.72 -5.87 22.90
C GLY A 315 21.23 -5.70 23.15
N LEU A 316 20.79 -4.46 22.95
CA LEU A 316 19.45 -3.97 23.25
C LEU A 316 18.90 -3.17 22.07
N ILE A 317 17.63 -3.39 21.76
CA ILE A 317 16.82 -2.52 20.89
C ILE A 317 15.83 -1.75 21.78
N ARG A 318 15.78 -0.43 21.61
CA ARG A 318 14.81 0.44 22.28
C ARG A 318 13.93 1.14 21.26
N THR A 319 12.64 1.21 21.56
CA THR A 319 11.68 2.07 20.87
C THR A 319 10.88 2.85 21.91
N SER A 320 10.88 4.17 21.83
CA SER A 320 10.17 5.04 22.78
C SER A 320 9.24 6.00 22.04
N ARG A 321 7.94 5.90 22.30
CA ARG A 321 6.89 6.74 21.74
C ARG A 321 6.44 7.79 22.75
N LEU A 322 6.65 9.05 22.39
CA LEU A 322 6.24 10.19 23.19
C LEU A 322 5.16 11.01 22.47
N ASP A 323 4.24 11.51 23.25
CA ASP A 323 3.19 12.44 22.87
C ASP A 323 3.30 13.67 23.78
N PRO A 324 3.73 14.82 23.26
CA PRO A 324 3.85 16.06 24.04
C PRO A 324 2.56 16.50 24.76
N ALA A 325 1.39 15.98 24.39
CA ALA A 325 0.14 16.24 25.10
C ALA A 325 0.02 15.48 26.43
N THR A 326 0.76 14.38 26.60
CA THR A 326 0.64 13.48 27.77
C THR A 326 1.96 13.17 28.47
N ASP A 327 3.09 13.33 27.78
CA ASP A 327 4.42 13.05 28.30
C ASP A 327 5.21 14.33 28.57
N THR A 328 6.37 14.19 29.20
CA THR A 328 7.22 15.33 29.58
C THR A 328 8.62 15.19 29.01
N MET A 329 9.26 16.34 28.80
CA MET A 329 10.69 16.37 28.46
C MET A 329 11.54 15.75 29.58
N ASP A 330 11.13 15.85 30.84
CA ASP A 330 11.81 15.22 31.98
C ASP A 330 11.88 13.69 31.83
N TRP A 331 10.80 13.05 31.35
CA TRP A 331 10.82 11.62 31.04
C TRP A 331 11.82 11.32 29.92
N ALA A 332 11.85 12.16 28.87
CA ALA A 332 12.80 12.00 27.77
C ALA A 332 14.25 12.13 28.24
N ASP A 333 14.57 13.14 29.06
CA ASP A 333 15.89 13.36 29.66
C ASP A 333 16.32 12.19 30.57
N ALA A 334 15.38 11.54 31.25
CA ALA A 334 15.67 10.41 32.12
C ALA A 334 15.88 9.07 31.37
N ASN A 335 15.26 8.89 30.19
CA ASN A 335 15.16 7.59 29.52
C ASN A 335 15.81 7.52 28.14
N LEU A 336 16.09 8.66 27.50
CA LEU A 336 16.76 8.74 26.21
C LEU A 336 18.24 9.11 26.36
N SER A 337 19.05 8.68 25.41
CA SER A 337 20.47 9.06 25.37
C SER A 337 20.64 10.25 24.44
N PHE A 338 21.25 11.31 24.95
CA PHE A 338 21.55 12.55 24.23
C PHE A 338 23.05 12.85 24.11
N THR A 339 23.88 11.96 24.62
CA THR A 339 25.34 12.06 24.51
C THR A 339 25.81 11.20 23.36
N ASP A 340 26.72 11.74 22.56
CA ASP A 340 27.52 10.91 21.66
C ASP A 340 28.52 10.11 22.51
N SER A 341 28.93 8.95 22.01
CA SER A 341 29.97 8.16 22.68
C SER A 341 31.33 8.83 22.52
N ASP A 342 32.03 8.99 23.64
CA ASP A 342 33.41 9.47 23.66
C ASP A 342 34.43 8.37 23.29
N ASP A 343 33.97 7.13 23.07
CA ASP A 343 34.84 6.00 22.72
C ASP A 343 35.14 5.98 21.21
N PRO A 344 36.38 6.28 20.78
CA PRO A 344 36.76 6.25 19.36
C PRO A 344 36.73 4.85 18.74
N TYR A 345 36.58 3.79 19.55
CA TYR A 345 36.46 2.40 19.11
C TYR A 345 35.01 1.89 19.12
N GLU A 346 34.03 2.73 19.50
CA GLU A 346 32.64 2.33 19.46
C GLU A 346 32.25 1.99 18.02
N GLN A 347 31.80 0.75 17.84
CA GLN A 347 31.31 0.28 16.56
C GLN A 347 29.80 0.48 16.52
N ASN A 348 29.31 1.24 15.52
CA ASN A 348 27.89 1.28 15.19
C ASN A 348 27.49 -0.03 14.47
N ILE A 349 27.53 -1.14 15.21
CA ILE A 349 27.20 -2.47 14.70
C ILE A 349 25.72 -2.50 14.39
N GLN A 350 25.39 -2.69 13.12
CA GLN A 350 24.02 -2.86 12.66
C GLN A 350 23.91 -4.08 11.79
N VAL A 351 22.94 -4.93 12.13
CA VAL A 351 22.54 -6.10 11.34
C VAL A 351 21.07 -5.96 10.96
N VAL A 352 20.71 -6.60 9.86
CA VAL A 352 19.44 -6.35 9.16
C VAL A 352 18.22 -6.71 10.01
N GLU A 353 18.27 -7.82 10.75
CA GLU A 353 17.15 -8.31 11.56
C GLU A 353 16.82 -7.35 12.71
N LEU A 354 17.86 -6.78 13.33
CA LEU A 354 17.70 -5.84 14.44
C LEU A 354 17.15 -4.50 13.94
N ASN A 355 17.57 -4.05 12.76
CA ASN A 355 17.01 -2.87 12.11
C ASN A 355 15.53 -3.05 11.77
N MET A 356 15.17 -4.22 11.21
CA MET A 356 13.80 -4.59 10.91
C MET A 356 12.93 -4.64 12.17
N LEU A 357 13.44 -5.25 13.25
CA LEU A 357 12.72 -5.38 14.51
C LEU A 357 12.43 -4.01 15.14
N ASN A 358 13.45 -3.14 15.21
CA ASN A 358 13.30 -1.78 15.74
C ASN A 358 12.30 -0.96 14.90
N ALA A 359 12.40 -1.05 13.57
CA ALA A 359 11.47 -0.39 12.66
C ALA A 359 10.02 -0.88 12.84
N ALA A 360 9.83 -2.20 12.99
CA ALA A 360 8.52 -2.79 13.22
C ALA A 360 7.91 -2.29 14.53
N HIS A 361 8.70 -2.25 15.62
CA HIS A 361 8.25 -1.69 16.90
C HIS A 361 7.86 -0.22 16.78
N ALA A 362 8.67 0.59 16.08
CA ALA A 362 8.37 2.00 15.85
C ALA A 362 7.05 2.22 15.10
N VAL A 363 6.81 1.47 14.02
CA VAL A 363 5.57 1.55 13.24
C VAL A 363 4.37 1.02 14.01
N ILE A 364 4.54 -0.02 14.83
CA ILE A 364 3.49 -0.50 15.73
C ILE A 364 3.15 0.57 16.76
N ALA A 365 4.14 1.23 17.34
CA ALA A 365 3.93 2.29 18.33
C ALA A 365 3.16 3.49 17.73
N TRP A 366 3.54 3.96 16.54
CA TRP A 366 2.78 4.97 15.79
C TRP A 366 1.33 4.51 15.53
N LYS A 367 1.16 3.29 15.03
CA LYS A 367 -0.16 2.72 14.75
C LYS A 367 -1.02 2.54 16.00
N LYS A 368 -0.44 2.24 17.17
CA LYS A 368 -1.15 2.24 18.45
C LYS A 368 -1.65 3.64 18.81
N HIS A 369 -0.81 4.67 18.66
CA HIS A 369 -1.16 6.05 18.99
C HIS A 369 -2.35 6.58 18.17
N ILE A 370 -2.42 6.28 16.88
CA ILE A 370 -3.58 6.63 16.03
C ILE A 370 -4.77 5.65 16.17
N GLY A 371 -4.67 4.68 17.08
CA GLY A 371 -5.71 3.69 17.37
C GLY A 371 -5.90 2.60 16.31
N PHE A 372 -4.94 2.40 15.39
CA PHE A 372 -4.94 1.26 14.46
C PHE A 372 -4.82 -0.06 15.24
N TYR A 373 -3.88 -0.13 16.18
CA TYR A 373 -3.75 -1.26 17.11
C TYR A 373 -4.36 -0.93 18.47
N ARG A 374 -4.77 -1.96 19.21
CA ARG A 374 -5.18 -1.81 20.61
C ARG A 374 -3.94 -1.53 21.46
N ASP A 375 -4.07 -0.61 22.40
CA ASP A 375 -3.02 -0.28 23.37
C ASP A 375 -3.60 -0.21 24.78
N TYR A 376 -3.70 -1.35 25.45
CA TYR A 376 -4.25 -1.42 26.81
C TYR A 376 -3.24 -0.94 27.87
N GLY A 377 -1.95 -0.99 27.56
CA GLY A 377 -0.88 -0.65 28.49
C GLY A 377 -0.39 0.79 28.37
N ASN A 378 -0.93 1.59 27.44
CA ASN A 378 -0.47 2.94 27.15
C ASN A 378 1.07 3.04 27.08
N GLU A 379 1.67 2.11 26.33
CA GLU A 379 3.11 1.90 26.26
C GLU A 379 3.82 3.20 25.86
N ILE A 380 4.85 3.59 26.63
CA ILE A 380 5.77 4.68 26.30
C ILE A 380 7.03 4.10 25.67
N SER A 381 7.59 3.04 26.27
CA SER A 381 8.89 2.50 25.85
C SER A 381 8.87 0.98 25.80
N SER A 382 9.59 0.41 24.84
CA SER A 382 9.83 -1.02 24.71
C SER A 382 11.33 -1.27 24.56
N ASN A 383 11.81 -2.31 25.25
CA ASN A 383 13.21 -2.71 25.33
C ASN A 383 13.32 -4.21 25.03
N TYR A 384 13.92 -4.56 23.90
CA TYR A 384 14.21 -5.94 23.53
C TYR A 384 15.69 -6.26 23.75
N THR A 385 15.98 -7.21 24.64
CA THR A 385 17.34 -7.68 24.94
C THR A 385 17.65 -8.97 24.18
N LEU A 386 18.72 -8.96 23.38
CA LEU A 386 19.05 -10.01 22.41
C LEU A 386 19.47 -11.34 23.07
N ASP A 387 20.37 -11.27 24.06
CA ASP A 387 20.96 -12.44 24.73
C ASP A 387 19.93 -13.22 25.57
N GLY A 388 18.97 -12.51 26.15
CA GLY A 388 17.90 -13.09 26.96
C GLY A 388 16.61 -13.42 26.20
N ASN A 389 16.46 -12.94 24.96
CA ASN A 389 15.18 -12.93 24.22
C ASN A 389 14.02 -12.39 25.09
N LYS A 390 14.21 -11.20 25.66
CA LYS A 390 13.25 -10.57 26.59
C LYS A 390 12.75 -9.25 26.03
N LEU A 391 11.44 -9.05 26.07
CA LEU A 391 10.79 -7.78 25.79
C LEU A 391 10.25 -7.19 27.10
N MET A 392 10.70 -5.98 27.44
CA MET A 392 10.28 -5.24 28.64
C MET A 392 9.67 -3.92 28.20
N ASN A 393 8.54 -3.55 28.81
CA ASN A 393 7.79 -2.36 28.44
C ASN A 393 7.63 -1.44 29.64
N ASP A 394 7.71 -0.14 29.40
CA ASP A 394 7.34 0.91 30.33
C ASP A 394 6.02 1.54 29.88
N SER A 395 5.04 1.58 30.78
CA SER A 395 3.73 2.19 30.58
C SER A 395 3.66 3.58 31.21
N ARG A 396 2.73 4.42 30.75
CA ARG A 396 2.27 5.56 31.55
C ARG A 396 1.61 4.97 32.81
N ASP A 397 2.11 5.31 33.99
CA ASP A 397 1.36 5.05 35.21
C ASP A 397 0.00 5.73 35.07
N ASP A 398 -1.08 5.03 35.41
CA ASP A 398 -2.42 5.62 35.40
C ASP A 398 -2.38 6.85 36.32
N ALA A 399 -2.41 8.05 35.72
CA ALA A 399 -2.73 9.26 36.42
C ALA A 399 -4.21 9.15 36.83
N HIS A 400 -4.44 8.56 37.99
CA HIS A 400 -5.76 8.50 38.64
C HIS A 400 -6.30 9.89 38.97
#